data_AF-S8DVH8-F1
#
_entry.id   AF-S8DVH8-F1
#
_cell.length_a   1.000
_cell.length_b   1.000
_cell.length_c   1.000
_cell.angle_alpha   90.00
_cell.angle_beta   90.00
_cell.angle_gamma   90.00
#
_symmetry.space_group_name_H-M   'P 1'
#
loop_
_entity.id
_entity.type
_entity.pdbx_description
1 polymer ?
#
loop_
_entity_poly.entity_id
_entity_poly.type
_entity_poly.pdbx_seq_one_letter_code
_entity_poly.pdbx_strand_id
1 'polypeptide(L)'
;FQRPSSAELSDFGCFVVLVIGITLLQQADISLIYHMIRGQGVIKLYVVYNILEIFDKLCQSFSGDVMKALFNSADGLAKSSSEDLNFWLWRFILDEVLAVASSIIHSFILLAQAITLSTCIVAHNNALFAMLVSNNFAEIKSNVFKRYSKENVHSLVYFDSVERFHISAFVLFVLAQNILEAEGPWFESFISNAMVVYACEVMIDVIKHSFIAKFNDIKPIAFSEFLEDLCKQ
;
A
#
# COMPACT_ATOMS: atom_id res chain seq x y z
N PHE A 1 1.20 4.50 40.47
CA PHE A 1 0.99 4.25 39.03
C PHE A 1 2.35 4.01 38.40
N GLN A 2 2.55 2.84 37.79
CA GLN A 2 3.78 2.52 37.06
C GLN A 2 3.68 3.20 35.68
N ARG A 3 4.77 3.80 35.21
CA ARG A 3 4.81 4.48 33.91
C ARG A 3 4.75 3.44 32.78
N PRO A 4 3.95 3.65 31.73
CA PRO A 4 3.89 2.71 30.61
C PRO A 4 5.25 2.59 29.92
N SER A 5 5.53 1.39 29.43
CA SER A 5 6.73 1.07 28.66
C SER A 5 6.66 1.64 27.24
N SER A 6 7.82 1.71 26.58
CA SER A 6 7.96 2.17 25.19
C SER A 6 7.11 1.33 24.21
N ALA A 7 7.05 0.00 24.45
CA ALA A 7 6.22 -0.91 23.67
C ALA A 7 4.72 -0.63 23.87
N GLU A 8 4.27 -0.51 25.13
CA GLU A 8 2.85 -0.22 25.43
C GLU A 8 2.39 1.12 24.83
N LEU A 9 3.25 2.15 24.85
CA LEU A 9 2.95 3.45 24.24
C LEU A 9 2.88 3.38 22.71
N SER A 10 3.79 2.63 22.10
CA SER A 10 3.82 2.43 20.64
C SER A 10 2.60 1.63 20.16
N ASP A 11 2.25 0.55 20.86
CA ASP A 11 1.07 -0.26 20.59
C ASP A 11 -0.21 0.56 20.79
N PHE A 12 -0.25 1.42 21.81
CA PHE A 12 -1.37 2.33 22.02
C PHE A 12 -1.52 3.32 20.85
N GLY A 13 -0.44 3.92 20.35
CA GLY A 13 -0.49 4.79 19.16
C GLY A 13 -1.00 4.04 17.92
N CYS A 14 -0.47 2.85 17.65
CA CYS A 14 -0.97 1.99 16.57
C CYS A 14 -2.47 1.69 16.70
N PHE A 15 -2.94 1.39 17.91
CA PHE A 15 -4.34 1.14 18.18
C PHE A 15 -5.21 2.37 17.93
N VAL A 16 -4.77 3.55 18.34
CA VAL A 16 -5.48 4.82 18.10
C VAL A 16 -5.57 5.12 16.60
N VAL A 17 -4.46 5.00 15.86
CA VAL A 17 -4.44 5.12 14.39
C VAL A 17 -5.45 4.17 13.74
N LEU A 18 -5.47 2.91 14.16
CA LEU A 18 -6.40 1.90 13.62
C LEU A 18 -7.87 2.24 13.93
N VAL A 19 -8.20 2.58 15.18
CA VAL A 19 -9.59 2.88 15.58
C VAL A 19 -10.12 4.12 14.87
N ILE A 20 -9.32 5.20 14.81
CA ILE A 20 -9.71 6.43 14.11
C ILE A 20 -9.84 6.16 12.62
N GLY A 21 -8.87 5.46 12.01
CA GLY A 21 -8.89 5.11 10.60
C GLY A 21 -10.15 4.33 10.21
N ILE A 22 -10.48 3.27 10.94
CA ILE A 22 -11.70 2.47 10.70
C ILE A 22 -12.95 3.33 10.87
N THR A 23 -13.04 4.12 11.94
CA THR A 23 -14.23 4.94 12.22
C THR A 23 -14.50 5.96 11.11
N LEU A 24 -13.45 6.57 10.57
CA LEU A 24 -13.58 7.55 9.48
C LEU A 24 -13.85 6.88 8.13
N LEU A 25 -13.19 5.75 7.82
CA LEU A 25 -13.44 5.01 6.58
C LEU A 25 -14.86 4.44 6.53
N GLN A 26 -15.43 4.04 7.66
CA GLN A 26 -16.83 3.58 7.74
C GLN A 26 -17.84 4.68 7.38
N GLN A 27 -17.47 5.96 7.54
CA GLN A 27 -18.32 7.09 7.15
C GLN A 27 -18.20 7.43 5.66
N ALA A 28 -17.26 6.82 4.93
CA ALA A 28 -17.11 7.04 3.51
C ALA A 28 -18.26 6.38 2.73
N ASP A 29 -18.93 7.16 1.89
CA ASP A 29 -19.93 6.65 0.96
C ASP A 29 -19.25 5.99 -0.24
N ILE A 30 -18.96 4.70 -0.10
CA ILE A 30 -18.29 3.89 -1.13
C ILE A 30 -19.11 3.88 -2.43
N SER A 31 -20.45 3.80 -2.31
CA SER A 31 -21.36 3.78 -3.45
C SER A 31 -21.27 5.07 -4.26
N LEU A 32 -21.23 6.23 -3.59
CA LEU A 32 -21.03 7.52 -4.25
C LEU A 32 -19.70 7.58 -5.01
N ILE A 33 -18.61 7.18 -4.36
CA ILE A 33 -17.27 7.18 -4.98
C ILE A 33 -17.26 6.23 -6.19
N TYR A 34 -17.85 5.03 -6.05
CA TYR A 34 -17.98 4.06 -7.13
C TYR A 34 -18.77 4.63 -8.31
N HIS A 35 -19.93 5.25 -8.08
CA HIS A 35 -20.72 5.85 -9.16
C HIS A 35 -20.00 7.02 -9.85
N MET A 36 -19.27 7.84 -9.08
CA MET A 36 -18.46 8.93 -9.64
C MET A 36 -17.35 8.41 -10.56
N ILE A 37 -16.66 7.34 -10.16
CA ILE A 37 -15.57 6.70 -10.91
C ILE A 37 -16.14 5.96 -12.13
N ARG A 38 -17.19 5.15 -11.97
CA ARG A 38 -17.85 4.40 -13.05
C ARG A 38 -18.37 5.29 -14.18
N GLY A 39 -18.78 6.52 -13.87
CA GLY A 39 -19.22 7.50 -14.87
C GLY A 39 -18.10 8.09 -15.73
N GLN A 40 -16.83 7.81 -15.43
CA GLN A 40 -15.69 8.32 -16.19
C GLN A 40 -15.34 7.44 -17.39
N GLY A 41 -14.76 8.04 -18.43
CA GLY A 41 -14.22 7.29 -19.56
C GLY A 41 -12.97 6.49 -19.18
N VAL A 42 -12.73 5.37 -19.88
CA VAL A 42 -11.59 4.46 -19.65
C VAL A 42 -10.25 5.21 -19.66
N ILE A 43 -10.11 6.23 -20.52
CA ILE A 43 -8.91 7.07 -20.59
C ILE A 43 -8.68 7.82 -19.26
N LYS A 44 -9.72 8.40 -18.67
CA LYS A 44 -9.60 9.12 -17.41
C LYS A 44 -9.30 8.17 -16.25
N LEU A 45 -9.91 6.98 -16.26
CA LEU A 45 -9.69 5.96 -15.23
C LEU A 45 -8.23 5.50 -15.19
N TYR A 46 -7.58 5.27 -16.34
CA TYR A 46 -6.15 4.92 -16.35
C TYR A 46 -5.30 6.05 -15.76
N VAL A 47 -5.58 7.32 -16.12
CA VAL A 47 -4.78 8.46 -15.63
C VAL A 47 -4.88 8.53 -14.12
N VAL A 48 -6.11 8.43 -13.59
CA VAL A 48 -6.38 8.47 -12.15
C VAL A 48 -5.65 7.32 -11.45
N TYR A 49 -5.72 6.10 -11.97
CA TYR A 49 -5.03 4.95 -11.35
C TYR A 49 -3.51 5.16 -11.26
N ASN A 50 -2.85 5.55 -12.36
CA ASN A 50 -1.40 5.81 -12.36
C ASN A 50 -1.02 6.95 -11.40
N ILE A 51 -1.85 8.00 -11.29
CA ILE A 51 -1.62 9.09 -10.33
C ILE A 51 -1.74 8.58 -8.89
N LEU A 52 -2.79 7.80 -8.59
CA LEU A 52 -2.99 7.23 -7.27
C LEU A 52 -1.84 6.30 -6.87
N GLU A 53 -1.29 5.54 -7.82
CA GLU A 53 -0.13 4.67 -7.59
C GLU A 53 1.14 5.46 -7.21
N ILE A 54 1.38 6.61 -7.84
CA ILE A 54 2.48 7.50 -7.45
C ILE A 54 2.27 8.01 -6.02
N PHE A 55 1.04 8.39 -5.67
CA PHE A 55 0.72 8.82 -4.31
C PHE A 55 0.82 7.68 -3.29
N ASP A 56 0.42 6.45 -3.64
CA ASP A 56 0.60 5.27 -2.80
C ASP A 56 2.08 5.06 -2.49
N LYS A 57 2.95 5.03 -3.50
CA LYS A 57 4.42 4.90 -3.33
C LYS A 57 5.00 6.02 -2.45
N LEU A 58 4.52 7.26 -2.62
CA LEU A 58 4.93 8.38 -1.77
C LEU A 58 4.45 8.20 -0.32
N CYS A 59 3.20 7.80 -0.12
CA CYS A 59 2.61 7.55 1.18
C CYS A 59 3.22 6.36 1.91
N GLN A 60 3.63 5.30 1.21
CA GLN A 60 4.36 4.17 1.81
C GLN A 60 5.69 4.63 2.41
N SER A 61 6.47 5.42 1.66
CA SER A 61 7.72 5.98 2.17
C SER A 61 7.47 6.94 3.34
N PHE A 62 6.52 7.87 3.18
CA PHE A 62 6.24 8.89 4.19
C PHE A 62 5.68 8.30 5.49
N SER A 63 4.70 7.39 5.39
CA SER A 63 4.07 6.78 6.57
C SER A 63 5.04 5.91 7.35
N GLY A 64 6.00 5.25 6.68
CA GLY A 64 7.08 4.54 7.35
C GLY A 64 7.92 5.44 8.25
N ASP A 65 8.30 6.63 7.75
CA ASP A 65 9.04 7.62 8.53
C ASP A 65 8.21 8.22 9.68
N VAL A 66 6.92 8.46 9.45
CA VAL A 66 5.99 8.97 10.47
C VAL A 66 5.80 7.97 11.61
N MET A 67 5.59 6.68 11.30
CA MET A 67 5.48 5.63 12.32
C MET A 67 6.79 5.49 13.12
N LYS A 68 7.94 5.58 12.46
CA LYS A 68 9.24 5.58 13.14
C LYS A 68 9.39 6.78 14.07
N ALA A 69 8.95 7.96 13.66
CA ALA A 69 8.95 9.15 14.51
C ALA A 69 8.05 8.97 15.75
N LEU A 70 6.85 8.40 15.57
CA LEU A 70 5.94 8.06 16.66
C LEU A 70 6.56 7.07 17.66
N PHE A 71 7.21 6.01 17.19
CA PHE A 71 7.88 5.05 18.08
C PHE A 71 9.07 5.66 18.81
N ASN A 72 9.82 6.56 18.16
CA ASN A 72 10.91 7.28 18.82
C ASN A 72 10.38 8.23 19.91
N SER A 73 9.25 8.91 19.69
CA SER A 73 8.65 9.77 20.70
C SER A 73 7.97 8.98 21.82
N ALA A 74 7.42 7.79 21.53
CA ALA A 74 6.97 6.83 22.55
C ALA A 74 8.12 6.36 23.45
N ASP A 75 9.28 6.01 22.86
CA ASP A 75 10.46 5.60 23.61
C ASP A 75 11.01 6.72 24.50
N GLY A 76 11.12 7.92 23.94
CA GLY A 76 11.52 9.11 24.70
C GLY A 76 10.53 9.45 25.81
N LEU A 77 9.23 9.29 25.57
CA LEU A 77 8.19 9.48 26.59
C LEU A 77 8.23 8.40 27.68
N ALA A 78 8.61 7.16 27.38
CA ALA A 78 8.76 6.12 28.40
C ALA A 78 9.99 6.37 29.31
N LYS A 79 11.09 6.85 28.73
CA LYS A 79 12.39 7.02 29.40
C LYS A 79 12.64 8.41 29.99
N SER A 80 11.82 9.41 29.69
CA SER A 80 12.11 10.80 30.07
C SER A 80 12.08 11.06 31.57
N SER A 81 12.89 12.04 32.01
CA SER A 81 12.89 12.55 33.37
C SER A 81 11.57 13.29 33.69
N SER A 82 11.31 13.60 34.97
CA SER A 82 10.13 14.40 35.35
C SER A 82 10.16 15.82 34.78
N GLU A 83 11.35 16.37 34.52
CA GLU A 83 11.53 17.73 33.99
C GLU A 83 11.22 17.79 32.49
N ASP A 84 11.55 16.73 31.75
CA ASP A 84 11.37 16.66 30.29
C ASP A 84 10.02 16.03 29.86
N LEU A 85 9.22 15.55 30.82
CA LEU A 85 7.98 14.80 30.56
C LEU A 85 7.02 15.56 29.64
N ASN A 86 6.82 16.85 29.89
CA ASN A 86 5.89 17.68 29.11
C ASN A 86 6.33 17.83 27.65
N PHE A 87 7.65 17.95 27.41
CA PHE A 87 8.20 18.06 26.07
C PHE A 87 7.94 16.76 25.28
N TRP A 88 8.28 15.61 25.88
CA TRP A 88 8.09 14.31 25.24
C TRP A 88 6.62 13.96 25.03
N LEU A 89 5.74 14.36 25.96
CA LEU A 89 4.31 14.16 25.81
C LEU A 89 3.75 14.94 24.62
N TRP A 90 4.10 16.23 24.51
CA TRP A 90 3.69 17.05 23.36
C TRP A 90 4.26 16.51 22.05
N ARG A 91 5.51 16.06 22.05
CA ARG A 91 6.12 15.46 20.87
C ARG A 91 5.37 14.20 20.43
N PHE A 92 5.07 13.30 21.38
CA PHE A 92 4.30 12.09 21.11
C PHE A 92 2.91 12.41 20.55
N ILE A 93 2.19 13.38 21.13
CA ILE A 93 0.88 13.82 20.62
C ILE A 93 0.97 14.36 19.19
N LEU A 94 2.00 15.15 18.87
CA LEU A 94 2.18 15.68 17.52
C LEU A 94 2.52 14.60 16.49
N ASP A 95 3.41 13.67 16.84
CA ASP A 95 3.75 12.55 15.98
C ASP A 95 2.54 11.60 15.79
N GLU A 96 1.70 11.43 16.82
CA GLU A 96 0.44 10.65 16.77
C GLU A 96 -0.59 11.29 15.83
N VAL A 97 -0.81 12.61 15.95
CA VAL A 97 -1.72 13.34 15.03
C VAL A 97 -1.23 13.23 13.59
N LEU A 98 0.08 13.30 13.36
CA LEU A 98 0.66 13.13 12.03
C LEU A 98 0.46 11.71 11.50
N ALA A 99 0.64 10.69 12.33
CA ALA A 99 0.42 9.28 11.98
C ALA A 99 -1.04 8.99 11.62
N VAL A 100 -1.97 9.53 12.40
CA VAL A 100 -3.41 9.44 12.11
C VAL A 100 -3.72 10.11 10.77
N ALA A 101 -3.25 11.35 10.57
CA ALA A 101 -3.51 12.08 9.33
C ALA A 101 -2.91 11.38 8.10
N SER A 102 -1.67 10.90 8.17
CA SER A 102 -1.02 10.20 7.07
C SER A 102 -1.71 8.87 6.76
N SER A 103 -2.11 8.11 7.79
CA SER A 103 -2.83 6.85 7.65
C SER A 103 -4.20 7.04 6.99
N ILE A 104 -4.95 8.09 7.37
CA ILE A 104 -6.24 8.41 6.75
C ILE A 104 -6.06 8.73 5.26
N ILE A 105 -5.11 9.61 4.92
CA ILE A 105 -4.84 10.00 3.53
C ILE A 105 -4.47 8.77 2.70
N HIS A 106 -3.55 7.95 3.21
CA HIS A 106 -3.11 6.74 2.52
C HIS A 106 -4.27 5.76 2.34
N SER A 107 -5.10 5.57 3.36
CA SER A 107 -6.27 4.69 3.28
C SER A 107 -7.28 5.13 2.21
N PHE A 108 -7.51 6.43 2.03
CA PHE A 108 -8.38 6.94 0.96
C PHE A 108 -7.76 6.74 -0.44
N ILE A 109 -6.44 6.84 -0.58
CA ILE A 109 -5.74 6.51 -1.84
C ILE A 109 -5.96 5.03 -2.17
N LEU A 110 -5.72 4.14 -1.20
CA LEU A 110 -5.91 2.70 -1.38
C LEU A 110 -7.38 2.35 -1.69
N LEU A 111 -8.33 3.00 -1.03
CA LEU A 111 -9.77 2.84 -1.32
C LEU A 111 -10.11 3.28 -2.74
N ALA A 112 -9.61 4.43 -3.18
CA ALA A 112 -9.83 4.91 -4.54
C ALA A 112 -9.22 3.97 -5.60
N GLN A 113 -8.04 3.38 -5.34
CA GLN A 113 -7.44 2.36 -6.20
C GLN A 113 -8.31 1.09 -6.23
N ALA A 114 -8.79 0.61 -5.08
CA ALA A 114 -9.65 -0.58 -5.00
C ALA A 114 -10.96 -0.40 -5.77
N ILE A 115 -11.62 0.76 -5.64
CA ILE A 115 -12.85 1.09 -6.37
C ILE A 115 -12.58 1.22 -7.88
N THR A 116 -11.43 1.79 -8.26
CA THR A 116 -11.03 1.87 -9.68
C THR A 116 -10.81 0.48 -10.26
N LEU A 117 -10.11 -0.40 -9.52
CA LEU A 117 -9.92 -1.79 -9.92
C LEU A 117 -11.26 -2.53 -10.06
N SER A 118 -12.17 -2.37 -9.10
CA SER A 118 -13.53 -2.91 -9.15
C SER A 118 -14.26 -2.48 -10.41
N THR A 119 -14.24 -1.18 -10.71
CA THR A 119 -14.86 -0.60 -11.90
C THR A 119 -14.30 -1.20 -13.18
N CYS A 120 -12.98 -1.43 -13.26
CA CYS A 120 -12.34 -2.02 -14.42
C CYS A 120 -12.62 -3.52 -14.59
N ILE A 121 -12.75 -4.28 -13.49
CA ILE A 121 -13.11 -5.70 -13.51
C ILE A 121 -14.56 -5.89 -13.97
N VAL A 122 -15.47 -5.04 -13.48
CA VAL A 122 -16.90 -5.11 -13.81
C VAL A 122 -17.20 -4.53 -15.20
N ALA A 123 -16.35 -3.63 -15.71
CA ALA A 123 -16.55 -3.07 -17.04
C ALA A 123 -16.47 -4.14 -18.13
N HIS A 124 -17.49 -4.21 -18.99
CA HIS A 124 -17.52 -5.09 -20.17
C HIS A 124 -16.52 -4.72 -21.28
N ASN A 125 -15.72 -3.67 -21.09
CA ASN A 125 -14.70 -3.20 -22.02
C ASN A 125 -13.32 -3.76 -21.63
N ASN A 126 -12.33 -3.64 -22.52
CA ASN A 126 -10.92 -3.96 -22.22
C ASN A 126 -10.26 -2.98 -21.21
N ALA A 127 -11.03 -2.38 -20.30
CA ALA A 127 -10.58 -1.38 -19.33
C ALA A 127 -9.56 -1.97 -18.36
N LEU A 128 -9.80 -3.19 -17.87
CA LEU A 128 -8.84 -3.91 -17.02
C LEU A 128 -7.49 -4.08 -17.71
N PHE A 129 -7.49 -4.61 -18.94
CA PHE A 129 -6.26 -4.82 -19.70
C PHE A 129 -5.54 -3.50 -20.00
N ALA A 130 -6.27 -2.44 -20.35
CA ALA A 130 -5.68 -1.13 -20.60
C ALA A 130 -4.98 -0.57 -19.34
N MET A 131 -5.62 -0.71 -18.17
CA MET A 131 -5.04 -0.29 -16.89
C MET A 131 -3.81 -1.12 -16.53
N LEU A 132 -3.89 -2.45 -16.61
CA LEU A 132 -2.78 -3.36 -16.30
C LEU A 132 -1.59 -3.08 -17.21
N VAL A 133 -1.79 -3.03 -18.53
CA VAL A 133 -0.70 -2.75 -19.48
C VAL A 133 -0.05 -1.39 -19.20
N SER A 134 -0.84 -0.36 -18.87
CA SER A 134 -0.31 0.96 -18.53
C SER A 134 0.55 0.93 -17.27
N ASN A 135 0.05 0.33 -16.18
CA ASN A 135 0.77 0.24 -14.92
C ASN A 135 2.09 -0.53 -15.13
N ASN A 136 1.97 -1.74 -15.66
CA ASN A 136 3.08 -2.63 -15.97
C ASN A 136 4.18 -1.95 -16.82
N PHE A 137 3.79 -1.14 -17.80
CA PHE A 137 4.74 -0.41 -18.63
C PHE A 137 5.44 0.72 -17.88
N ALA A 138 4.70 1.48 -17.06
CA ALA A 138 5.27 2.53 -16.23
C ALA A 138 6.28 1.96 -15.23
N GLU A 139 5.93 0.83 -14.61
CA GLU A 139 6.75 0.14 -13.64
C GLU A 139 8.05 -0.40 -14.26
N ILE A 140 7.96 -1.14 -15.37
CA ILE A 140 9.14 -1.60 -16.13
C ILE A 140 10.03 -0.41 -16.45
N LYS A 141 9.46 0.64 -17.06
CA LYS A 141 10.22 1.83 -17.47
C LYS A 141 10.95 2.49 -16.30
N SER A 142 10.31 2.58 -15.14
CA SER A 142 10.90 3.22 -13.96
C SER A 142 12.09 2.43 -13.38
N ASN A 143 12.13 1.12 -13.62
CA ASN A 143 13.09 0.20 -13.01
C ASN A 143 14.23 -0.22 -13.94
N VAL A 144 13.94 -0.60 -15.19
CA VAL A 144 14.94 -1.29 -16.06
C VAL A 144 16.12 -0.41 -16.50
N PHE A 145 15.99 0.91 -16.42
CA PHE A 145 17.06 1.85 -16.79
C PHE A 145 17.86 2.35 -15.59
N LYS A 146 17.50 1.96 -14.37
CA LYS A 146 18.08 2.47 -13.13
C LYS A 146 19.20 1.55 -12.63
N ARG A 147 20.26 2.15 -12.08
CA ARG A 147 21.28 1.39 -11.36
C ARG A 147 20.81 1.08 -9.94
N TYR A 148 21.00 -0.16 -9.52
CA TYR A 148 20.62 -0.67 -8.21
C TYR A 148 21.86 -1.18 -7.47
N SER A 149 22.01 -0.78 -6.19
CA SER A 149 22.87 -1.50 -5.25
C SER A 149 22.13 -2.71 -4.69
N LYS A 150 22.83 -3.59 -3.97
CA LYS A 150 22.23 -4.75 -3.31
C LYS A 150 21.13 -4.33 -2.32
N GLU A 151 21.38 -3.28 -1.55
CA GLU A 151 20.42 -2.72 -0.59
C GLU A 151 19.20 -2.14 -1.29
N ASN A 152 19.39 -1.47 -2.42
CA ASN A 152 18.27 -0.94 -3.21
C ASN A 152 17.39 -2.07 -3.75
N VAL A 153 17.97 -3.21 -4.14
CA VAL A 153 17.19 -4.40 -4.56
C VAL A 153 16.47 -5.03 -3.38
N HIS A 154 17.10 -5.10 -2.20
CA HIS A 154 16.43 -5.59 -1.00
C HIS A 154 15.16 -4.77 -0.69
N SER A 155 15.27 -3.45 -0.69
CA SER A 155 14.12 -2.57 -0.50
C SER A 155 13.09 -2.71 -1.62
N LEU A 156 13.51 -2.93 -2.87
CA LEU A 156 12.59 -3.17 -3.99
C LEU A 156 11.75 -4.44 -3.77
N VAL A 157 12.38 -5.54 -3.35
CA VAL A 157 11.66 -6.80 -3.06
C VAL A 157 10.65 -6.61 -1.91
N TYR A 158 10.99 -5.80 -0.91
CA TYR A 158 10.06 -5.43 0.15
C TYR A 158 8.85 -4.67 -0.40
N PHE A 159 9.05 -3.65 -1.24
CA PHE A 159 7.95 -2.91 -1.87
C PHE A 159 7.08 -3.80 -2.77
N ASP A 160 7.66 -4.72 -3.54
CA ASP A 160 6.91 -5.68 -4.35
C ASP A 160 6.03 -6.59 -3.49
N SER A 161 6.50 -6.94 -2.29
CA SER A 161 5.72 -7.74 -1.35
C SER A 161 4.52 -6.95 -0.79
N VAL A 162 4.70 -5.66 -0.51
CA VAL A 162 3.63 -4.74 -0.10
C VAL A 162 2.62 -4.55 -1.24
N GLU A 163 3.08 -4.38 -2.48
CA GLU A 163 2.23 -4.25 -3.66
C GLU A 163 1.34 -5.47 -3.87
N ARG A 164 1.89 -6.68 -3.76
CA ARG A 164 1.11 -7.93 -3.82
C ARG A 164 0.10 -8.04 -2.67
N PHE A 165 0.43 -7.54 -1.49
CA PHE A 165 -0.52 -7.47 -0.38
C PHE A 165 -1.66 -6.49 -0.68
N HIS A 166 -1.37 -5.30 -1.22
CA HIS A 166 -2.39 -4.34 -1.66
C HIS A 166 -3.29 -4.94 -2.75
N ILE A 167 -2.73 -5.59 -3.77
CA ILE A 167 -3.50 -6.29 -4.80
C ILE A 167 -4.43 -7.34 -4.17
N SER A 168 -3.94 -8.10 -3.19
CA SER A 168 -4.74 -9.08 -2.46
C SER A 168 -5.90 -8.44 -1.71
N ALA A 169 -5.64 -7.35 -1.00
CA ALA A 169 -6.67 -6.57 -0.30
C ALA A 169 -7.70 -5.99 -1.29
N PHE A 170 -7.26 -5.47 -2.44
CA PHE A 170 -8.15 -4.93 -3.46
C PHE A 170 -9.03 -6.02 -4.10
N VAL A 171 -8.48 -7.19 -4.41
CA VAL A 171 -9.27 -8.31 -4.94
C VAL A 171 -10.31 -8.78 -3.92
N LEU A 172 -9.97 -8.83 -2.62
CA LEU A 172 -10.93 -9.14 -1.55
C LEU A 172 -12.01 -8.05 -1.43
N PHE A 173 -11.65 -6.78 -1.58
CA PHE A 173 -12.61 -5.68 -1.62
C PHE A 173 -13.57 -5.82 -2.80
N VAL A 174 -13.06 -6.10 -4.00
CA VAL A 174 -13.88 -6.33 -5.21
C VAL A 174 -14.81 -7.54 -5.02
N LEU A 175 -14.33 -8.61 -4.39
CA LEU A 175 -15.16 -9.76 -4.04
C LEU A 175 -16.32 -9.35 -3.13
N ALA A 176 -16.02 -8.62 -2.05
CA ALA A 176 -17.03 -8.15 -1.11
C ALA A 176 -18.06 -7.25 -1.80
N GLN A 177 -17.62 -6.34 -2.67
CA GLN A 177 -18.52 -5.47 -3.43
C GLN A 177 -19.41 -6.27 -4.39
N ASN A 178 -18.86 -7.23 -5.13
CA ASN A 178 -19.66 -8.08 -6.02
C ASN A 178 -20.70 -8.92 -5.25
N ILE A 179 -20.38 -9.42 -4.06
CA ILE A 179 -21.34 -10.15 -3.21
C ILE A 179 -22.53 -9.26 -2.83
N LEU A 180 -22.29 -7.96 -2.59
CA LEU A 180 -23.32 -7.02 -2.13
C LEU A 180 -24.11 -6.38 -3.27
N GLU A 181 -23.47 -6.09 -4.41
CA GLU A 181 -24.03 -5.21 -5.45
C GLU A 181 -24.25 -5.89 -6.81
N ALA A 182 -23.61 -7.03 -7.11
CA ALA A 182 -23.66 -7.59 -8.46
C ALA A 182 -24.96 -8.39 -8.73
N GLU A 183 -25.61 -8.08 -9.84
CA GLU A 183 -26.76 -8.83 -10.35
C GLU A 183 -26.33 -9.88 -11.39
N GLY A 184 -26.84 -11.10 -11.28
CA GLY A 184 -26.57 -12.19 -12.23
C GLY A 184 -25.27 -12.98 -11.97
N PRO A 185 -24.83 -13.81 -12.92
CA PRO A 185 -23.64 -14.64 -12.75
C PRO A 185 -22.35 -13.82 -12.91
N TRP A 186 -21.69 -13.52 -11.80
CA TRP A 186 -20.45 -12.73 -11.77
C TRP A 186 -19.21 -13.55 -11.35
N PHE A 187 -19.40 -14.65 -10.61
CA PHE A 187 -18.32 -15.34 -9.90
C PHE A 187 -17.21 -15.88 -10.82
N GLU A 188 -17.55 -16.54 -11.92
CA GLU A 188 -16.56 -17.08 -12.86
C GLU A 188 -15.74 -15.97 -13.52
N SER A 189 -16.40 -14.89 -13.96
CA SER A 189 -15.75 -13.71 -14.53
C SER A 189 -14.82 -13.04 -13.51
N PHE A 190 -15.28 -12.91 -12.26
CA PHE A 190 -14.47 -12.36 -11.18
C PHE A 190 -13.19 -13.19 -10.96
N ILE A 191 -13.30 -14.52 -10.83
CA ILE A 191 -12.13 -15.38 -10.63
C ILE A 191 -11.17 -15.28 -11.82
N SER A 192 -11.67 -15.29 -13.06
CA SER A 192 -10.84 -15.13 -14.25
C SER A 192 -10.08 -13.78 -14.24
N ASN A 193 -10.76 -12.68 -13.93
CA ASN A 193 -10.14 -11.36 -13.89
C ASN A 193 -9.15 -11.21 -12.73
N ALA A 194 -9.46 -11.72 -11.55
CA ALA A 194 -8.55 -11.74 -10.42
C ALA A 194 -7.26 -12.52 -10.74
N MET A 195 -7.39 -13.68 -11.40
CA MET A 195 -6.24 -14.45 -11.87
C MET A 195 -5.40 -13.68 -12.89
N VAL A 196 -6.03 -12.94 -13.80
CA VAL A 196 -5.31 -12.07 -14.76
C VAL A 196 -4.52 -10.99 -14.03
N VAL A 197 -5.11 -10.31 -13.04
CA VAL A 197 -4.42 -9.27 -12.26
C VAL A 197 -3.17 -9.84 -11.58
N TYR A 198 -3.29 -10.95 -10.85
CA TYR A 198 -2.13 -11.59 -10.20
C TYR A 198 -1.10 -12.13 -11.18
N ALA A 199 -1.53 -12.76 -12.28
CA ALA A 199 -0.61 -13.30 -13.28
C ALA A 199 0.18 -12.18 -13.96
N CYS A 200 -0.47 -11.05 -14.25
CA CYS A 200 0.20 -9.86 -14.77
C CYS A 200 1.24 -9.34 -13.79
N GLU A 201 0.89 -9.18 -12.51
CA GLU A 201 1.82 -8.72 -11.47
C GLU A 201 3.07 -9.60 -11.37
N VAL A 202 2.87 -10.91 -11.20
CA VAL A 202 3.99 -11.87 -11.10
C VAL A 202 4.86 -11.85 -12.35
N MET A 203 4.25 -11.74 -13.54
CA MET A 203 4.98 -11.65 -14.80
C MET A 203 5.85 -10.39 -14.87
N ILE A 204 5.35 -9.24 -14.45
CA ILE A 204 6.10 -7.97 -14.46
C ILE A 204 7.23 -8.00 -13.45
N ASP A 205 6.98 -8.51 -12.24
CA ASP A 205 8.02 -8.70 -11.25
C ASP A 205 9.18 -9.56 -11.76
N VAL A 206 8.86 -10.69 -12.41
CA VAL A 206 9.87 -11.58 -13.00
C VAL A 206 10.69 -10.84 -14.07
N ILE A 207 10.02 -10.08 -14.95
CA ILE A 207 10.71 -9.29 -15.98
C ILE A 207 11.61 -8.23 -15.32
N LYS A 208 11.06 -7.43 -14.41
CA LYS A 208 11.74 -6.37 -13.66
C LYS A 208 13.00 -6.90 -12.99
N HIS A 209 12.90 -7.94 -12.17
CA HIS A 209 14.04 -8.51 -11.44
C HIS A 209 15.06 -9.17 -12.36
N SER A 210 14.63 -9.81 -13.45
CA SER A 210 15.54 -10.38 -14.46
C SER A 210 16.40 -9.31 -15.11
N PHE A 211 15.81 -8.15 -15.46
CA PHE A 211 16.55 -7.02 -16.03
C PHE A 211 17.47 -6.36 -15.00
N ILE A 212 16.99 -6.12 -13.78
CA ILE A 212 17.80 -5.50 -12.71
C ILE A 212 19.01 -6.37 -12.38
N ALA A 213 18.81 -7.69 -12.21
CA ALA A 213 19.91 -8.60 -11.89
C ALA A 213 20.96 -8.65 -13.00
N LYS A 214 20.53 -8.72 -14.26
CA LYS A 214 21.44 -8.75 -15.42
C LYS A 214 22.18 -7.42 -15.62
N PHE A 215 21.50 -6.29 -15.49
CA PHE A 215 22.08 -4.97 -15.75
C PHE A 215 23.02 -4.51 -14.64
N ASN A 216 22.80 -4.94 -13.39
CA ASN A 216 23.58 -4.54 -12.22
C ASN A 216 24.54 -5.63 -11.70
N ASP A 217 24.71 -6.74 -12.45
CA ASP A 217 25.56 -7.89 -12.10
C ASP A 217 25.28 -8.46 -10.70
N ILE A 218 23.99 -8.54 -10.33
CA ILE A 218 23.56 -9.05 -9.04
C ILE A 218 23.41 -10.56 -9.13
N LYS A 219 24.21 -11.28 -8.34
CA LYS A 219 24.17 -12.73 -8.26
C LYS A 219 22.84 -13.20 -7.64
N PRO A 220 22.25 -14.31 -8.13
CA PRO A 220 21.02 -14.86 -7.55
C PRO A 220 21.10 -15.15 -6.05
N ILE A 221 22.29 -15.45 -5.53
CA ILE A 221 22.52 -15.70 -4.10
C ILE A 221 22.21 -14.49 -3.20
N ALA A 222 22.22 -13.27 -3.76
CA ALA A 222 21.81 -12.09 -3.02
C ALA A 222 20.35 -12.17 -2.55
N PHE A 223 19.47 -12.79 -3.34
CA PHE A 223 18.05 -12.94 -2.99
C PHE A 223 17.82 -13.96 -1.86
N SER A 224 18.67 -14.99 -1.74
CA SER A 224 18.60 -15.91 -0.59
C SER A 224 19.03 -15.25 0.71
N GLU A 225 20.03 -14.37 0.66
CA GLU A 225 20.48 -13.62 1.85
C GLU A 225 19.38 -12.69 2.38
N PHE A 226 18.61 -12.07 1.48
CA PHE A 226 17.46 -11.24 1.85
C PHE A 226 16.41 -12.01 2.64
N LEU A 227 16.10 -13.25 2.22
CA LEU A 227 15.15 -14.10 2.92
C LEU A 227 15.65 -14.50 4.32
N GLU A 228 16.96 -14.73 4.47
CA GLU A 228 17.56 -14.99 5.77
C GLU A 228 17.49 -13.77 6.71
N ASP A 229 17.73 -12.57 6.19
CA ASP A 229 17.68 -11.34 6.97
C ASP A 229 16.25 -11.04 7.46
N LEU A 230 15.24 -11.27 6.62
CA LEU A 230 13.82 -11.20 7.00
C LEU A 230 13.46 -12.17 8.14
N CYS A 231 14.02 -13.38 8.15
CA CYS A 231 13.77 -14.37 9.21
C CYS A 231 14.50 -14.07 10.53
N LYS A 232 15.46 -13.15 10.55
CA LYS A 232 16.27 -12.80 11.73
C LYS A 232 15.83 -11.51 12.43
N GLN A 233 14.93 -10.73 11.82
CA GLN A 233 14.32 -9.53 12.41
C GLN A 233 13.24 -9.90 13.42
#